data_AF-A0A7R9HV69-F1
#
_entry.id   AF-A0A7R9HV69-F1
#
_cell.length_a   1.000
_cell.length_b   1.000
_cell.length_c   1.000
_cell.angle_alpha   90.00
_cell.angle_beta   90.00
_cell.angle_gamma   90.00
#
_symmetry.space_group_name_H-M   'P 1'
#
loop_
_entity.id
_entity.type
_entity.pdbx_description
1 polymer ?
#
loop_
_entity_poly.entity_id
_entity_poly.type
_entity_poly.pdbx_seq_one_letter_code
_entity_poly.pdbx_strand_id
1 'polypeptide(L)'
;RSIFTVPWIELGGSVTITCAKTGYNAKVEFLTKPFYGGRANRIKAEVFSPNERKPFLTVEGFWNGAMEAKWADGKTEPFVDVNKLSVTKKIVRPIKEQIENESRRVWKEVTAGLR
;
A
#
# COMPACT_ATOMS: atom_id res chain seq x y z
N ARG A 1 -6.93 1.20 -19.73
CA ARG A 1 -7.84 0.15 -19.22
C ARG A 1 -9.22 0.42 -19.81
N SER A 2 -10.02 -0.62 -20.11
CA SER A 2 -11.29 -0.53 -20.87
C SER A 2 -12.25 0.52 -20.28
N ILE A 3 -12.83 1.37 -21.13
CA ILE A 3 -13.90 2.30 -20.75
C ILE A 3 -15.25 1.59 -20.53
N PHE A 4 -15.37 0.33 -20.95
CA PHE A 4 -16.58 -0.48 -20.89
C PHE A 4 -16.69 -1.33 -19.61
N THR A 5 -15.69 -1.25 -18.72
CA THR A 5 -15.68 -2.00 -17.45
C THR A 5 -15.79 -1.04 -16.28
N VAL A 6 -16.31 -1.54 -15.15
CA VAL A 6 -16.35 -0.78 -13.89
C VAL A 6 -14.96 -0.22 -13.59
N PRO A 7 -14.82 1.10 -13.37
CA PRO A 7 -13.55 1.71 -13.02
C PRO A 7 -12.98 1.08 -11.75
N TRP A 8 -11.66 0.90 -11.76
CA TRP A 8 -10.93 0.34 -10.63
C TRP A 8 -9.56 0.98 -10.52
N ILE A 9 -9.10 1.13 -9.28
CA ILE A 9 -7.80 1.73 -8.96
C ILE A 9 -6.72 0.67 -9.07
N GLU A 10 -5.59 1.05 -9.62
CA GLU A 10 -4.36 0.27 -9.58
C GLU A 10 -3.20 1.18 -9.19
N LEU A 11 -2.36 0.68 -8.28
CA LEU A 11 -1.09 1.31 -7.97
C LEU A 11 -0.04 0.82 -8.98
N GLY A 12 0.78 1.74 -9.47
CA GLY A 12 1.83 1.45 -10.43
C GLY A 12 3.08 2.26 -10.14
N GLY A 13 4.24 1.70 -10.48
CA GLY A 13 5.53 2.39 -10.39
C GLY A 13 6.30 2.04 -9.11
N SER A 14 7.43 2.74 -8.92
CA SER A 14 8.38 2.50 -7.83
C SER A 14 8.33 3.61 -6.78
N VAL A 15 8.44 3.22 -5.51
CA VAL A 15 8.59 4.10 -4.35
C VAL A 15 9.79 3.61 -3.53
N THR A 16 10.51 4.54 -2.90
CA THR A 16 11.62 4.20 -2.01
C THR A 16 11.31 4.65 -0.59
N ILE A 17 11.60 3.79 0.39
CA ILE A 17 11.51 4.08 1.81
C ILE A 17 12.94 4.04 2.36
N THR A 18 13.41 5.13 2.97
CA THR A 18 14.78 5.23 3.48
C THR A 18 14.77 5.64 4.95
N CYS A 19 15.54 4.94 5.77
CA CYS A 19 15.80 5.33 7.15
C CYS A 19 17.13 6.09 7.22
N ALA A 20 17.07 7.42 7.35
CA ALA A 20 18.28 8.25 7.44
C ALA A 20 19.16 7.91 8.65
N LYS A 21 18.56 7.44 9.76
CA LYS A 21 19.29 7.10 10.99
C LYS A 21 20.11 5.82 10.86
N THR A 22 19.55 4.78 10.25
CA THR A 22 20.19 3.46 10.18
C THR A 22 20.82 3.17 8.83
N GLY A 23 20.49 3.93 7.77
CA GLY A 23 20.96 3.72 6.40
C GLY A 23 20.23 2.62 5.64
N TYR A 24 19.29 1.92 6.27
CA TYR A 24 18.45 0.92 5.59
C TYR A 24 17.54 1.59 4.57
N ASN A 25 17.32 0.91 3.46
CA ASN A 25 16.40 1.37 2.43
C ASN A 25 15.60 0.21 1.86
N ALA A 26 14.40 0.50 1.39
CA ALA A 26 13.54 -0.44 0.70
C ALA A 26 13.05 0.17 -0.60
N LYS A 27 13.21 -0.55 -1.71
CA LYS A 27 12.62 -0.22 -2.99
C LYS A 27 11.34 -1.04 -3.15
N VAL A 28 10.20 -0.37 -3.29
CA VAL A 28 8.87 -0.98 -3.44
C VAL A 28 8.34 -0.71 -4.84
N GLU A 29 8.01 -1.75 -5.57
CA GLU A 29 7.44 -1.71 -6.92
C GLU A 29 6.00 -2.22 -6.89
N PHE A 30 5.07 -1.35 -7.29
CA PHE A 30 3.68 -1.70 -7.55
C PHE A 30 3.53 -2.07 -9.02
N LEU A 31 3.21 -3.35 -9.26
CA LEU A 31 3.15 -3.94 -10.58
C LEU A 31 1.73 -3.84 -11.12
N THR A 32 1.58 -3.08 -12.20
CA THR A 32 0.30 -2.97 -12.91
C THR A 32 -0.03 -4.27 -13.63
N LYS A 33 -1.32 -4.59 -13.75
CA LYS A 33 -1.78 -5.77 -14.52
C LYS A 33 -1.22 -5.71 -15.95
N PRO A 34 -0.50 -6.74 -16.41
CA PRO A 34 -0.02 -6.82 -17.78
C PRO A 34 -1.17 -6.85 -18.78
N PHE A 35 -0.90 -6.43 -20.02
CA PHE A 35 -1.88 -6.51 -21.11
C PHE A 35 -2.26 -7.95 -21.47
N TYR A 36 -1.29 -8.87 -21.40
CA TYR A 36 -1.48 -10.29 -21.74
C TYR A 36 -1.51 -11.13 -20.47
N GLY A 37 -2.71 -11.30 -19.91
CA GLY A 37 -2.91 -12.12 -18.71
C GLY A 37 -2.21 -11.56 -17.46
N GLY A 38 -2.37 -12.27 -16.34
CA GLY A 38 -1.80 -11.88 -15.06
C GLY A 38 -2.78 -11.21 -14.09
N ARG A 39 -2.34 -11.10 -12.84
CA ARG A 39 -3.13 -10.60 -11.71
C ARG A 39 -2.78 -9.13 -11.43
N ALA A 40 -3.78 -8.33 -11.12
CA ALA A 40 -3.59 -6.96 -10.65
C ALA A 40 -3.10 -6.93 -9.20
N ASN A 41 -2.73 -5.74 -8.74
CA ASN A 41 -2.37 -5.43 -7.36
C ASN A 41 -1.12 -6.16 -6.85
N ARG A 42 -0.24 -6.57 -7.76
CA ARG A 42 1.02 -7.21 -7.38
C ARG A 42 1.99 -6.18 -6.80
N ILE A 43 2.78 -6.61 -5.83
CA ILE A 43 3.82 -5.82 -5.18
C ILE A 43 5.10 -6.65 -5.08
N LYS A 44 6.24 -5.98 -5.28
CA LYS A 44 7.57 -6.49 -4.96
C LYS A 44 8.31 -5.42 -4.17
N ALA A 45 8.84 -5.77 -3.00
CA ALA A 45 9.70 -4.90 -2.22
C ALA A 45 11.05 -5.57 -2.00
N GLU A 46 12.13 -4.83 -2.15
CA GLU A 46 13.50 -5.26 -1.91
C GLU A 46 14.09 -4.38 -0.80
N VAL A 47 14.59 -4.99 0.27
CA VAL A 47 15.12 -4.30 1.45
C VAL A 47 16.63 -4.51 1.51
N PHE A 48 17.36 -3.40 1.66
CA PHE A 48 18.80 -3.33 1.58
C PHE A 48 19.39 -2.85 2.90
N SER A 49 20.49 -3.48 3.29
CA SER A 49 21.37 -3.01 4.36
C SER A 49 22.08 -1.72 3.93
N PRO A 50 22.63 -0.95 4.88
CA PRO A 50 23.35 0.27 4.57
C PRO A 50 24.51 0.01 3.59
N ASN A 51 24.59 0.79 2.51
CA ASN A 51 25.62 0.71 1.47
C ASN A 51 25.67 -0.62 0.68
N GLU A 52 24.70 -1.51 0.84
CA GLU A 52 24.63 -2.76 0.07
C GLU A 52 23.74 -2.62 -1.17
N ARG A 53 24.16 -3.26 -2.26
CA ARG A 53 23.38 -3.34 -3.51
C ARG A 53 22.51 -4.58 -3.63
N LYS A 54 22.76 -5.59 -2.79
CA LYS A 54 22.01 -6.85 -2.77
C LYS A 54 20.96 -6.74 -1.66
N PRO A 55 19.69 -7.07 -1.92
CA PRO A 55 18.70 -7.08 -0.85
C PRO A 55 18.94 -8.28 0.08
N PHE A 56 18.76 -8.08 1.38
CA PHE A 56 18.77 -9.17 2.37
C PHE A 56 17.37 -9.80 2.55
N LEU A 57 16.33 -9.06 2.15
CA LEU A 57 14.93 -9.47 2.22
C LEU A 57 14.19 -8.97 0.98
N THR A 58 13.40 -9.86 0.37
CA THR A 58 12.44 -9.53 -0.68
C THR A 58 11.03 -9.87 -0.19
N VAL A 59 10.07 -8.98 -0.36
CA VAL A 59 8.64 -9.22 -0.07
C VAL A 59 7.85 -9.18 -1.37
N GLU A 60 7.09 -10.24 -1.66
CA GLU A 60 6.28 -10.34 -2.89
C GLU A 60 4.86 -10.79 -2.58
N GLY A 61 3.91 -10.38 -3.42
CA GLY A 61 2.53 -10.83 -3.31
C GLY A 61 1.55 -9.79 -3.82
N PHE A 62 0.48 -9.58 -3.05
CA PHE A 62 -0.59 -8.64 -3.38
C PHE A 62 -0.74 -7.59 -2.29
N TRP A 63 -0.65 -6.30 -2.62
CA TRP A 63 -0.76 -5.24 -1.61
C TRP A 63 -2.15 -5.19 -0.96
N ASN A 64 -3.16 -5.77 -1.62
CA ASN A 64 -4.52 -5.94 -1.12
C ASN A 64 -4.81 -7.39 -0.64
N GLY A 65 -3.78 -8.21 -0.41
CA GLY A 65 -3.96 -9.57 0.10
C GLY A 65 -2.72 -10.12 0.81
N ALA A 66 -2.39 -11.37 0.52
CA ALA A 66 -1.25 -12.04 1.10
C ALA A 66 0.06 -11.61 0.42
N MET A 67 1.08 -11.41 1.25
CA MET A 67 2.47 -11.16 0.89
C MET A 67 3.38 -12.12 1.66
N GLU A 68 4.46 -12.51 1.01
CA GLU A 68 5.45 -13.47 1.48
C GLU A 68 6.83 -12.82 1.52
N ALA A 69 7.59 -13.10 2.58
CA ALA A 69 8.96 -12.66 2.78
C ALA A 69 9.93 -13.78 2.35
N LYS A 70 10.95 -13.42 1.57
CA LYS A 70 12.05 -14.29 1.15
C LYS A 70 13.38 -13.68 1.57
N TRP A 71 14.10 -14.40 2.41
CA TRP A 71 15.39 -14.00 2.96
C TRP A 71 16.55 -14.41 2.04
N ALA A 72 17.70 -13.76 2.21
CA ALA A 72 18.90 -14.02 1.40
C ALA A 72 19.45 -15.45 1.52
N ASP A 73 19.16 -16.15 2.62
CA ASP A 73 19.49 -17.56 2.85
C ASP A 73 18.52 -18.54 2.13
N GLY A 74 17.49 -18.02 1.46
CA GLY A 74 16.48 -18.80 0.76
C GLY A 74 15.27 -19.17 1.62
N LYS A 75 15.26 -18.85 2.93
CA LYS A 75 14.10 -19.05 3.79
C LYS A 75 12.94 -18.18 3.31
N THR A 76 11.75 -18.77 3.31
CA THR A 76 10.51 -18.11 2.94
C THR A 76 9.49 -18.21 4.08
N GLU A 77 8.78 -17.12 4.37
CA GLU A 77 7.73 -17.11 5.38
C GLU A 77 6.61 -16.10 5.07
N PRO A 78 5.38 -16.30 5.58
CA PRO A 78 4.32 -15.29 5.43
C PRO A 78 4.75 -13.94 6.02
N PHE A 79 4.61 -12.87 5.23
CA PHE A 79 4.91 -11.51 5.71
C PHE A 79 3.65 -10.87 6.32
N VAL A 80 2.59 -10.73 5.53
CA VAL A 80 1.31 -10.20 6.00
C VAL A 80 0.18 -10.65 5.08
N ASP A 81 -1.00 -10.85 5.63
CA ASP A 81 -2.24 -11.00 4.87
C ASP A 81 -3.20 -9.90 5.31
N VAL A 82 -3.32 -8.85 4.50
CA VAL A 82 -4.13 -7.67 4.88
C VAL A 82 -5.61 -8.00 5.06
N ASN A 83 -6.11 -9.09 4.49
CA ASN A 83 -7.51 -9.52 4.68
C ASN A 83 -7.78 -10.06 6.09
N LYS A 84 -6.73 -10.43 6.83
CA LYS A 84 -6.82 -10.93 8.21
C LYS A 84 -6.60 -9.84 9.25
N LEU A 85 -6.22 -8.62 8.82
CA LEU A 85 -5.97 -7.50 9.73
C LEU A 85 -7.26 -6.77 10.07
N SER A 86 -7.44 -6.43 11.34
CA SER A 86 -8.53 -5.56 11.78
C SER A 86 -8.23 -4.10 11.44
N VAL A 87 -9.18 -3.42 10.78
CA VAL A 87 -9.06 -1.98 10.49
C VAL A 87 -9.39 -1.16 11.73
N THR A 88 -8.38 -0.45 12.25
CA THR A 88 -8.59 0.53 13.32
C THR A 88 -9.14 1.82 12.72
N LYS A 89 -10.36 2.21 13.11
CA LYS A 89 -11.01 3.42 12.61
C LYS A 89 -10.41 4.67 13.28
N LYS A 90 -10.29 5.75 12.51
CA LYS A 90 -9.91 7.07 13.05
C LYS A 90 -10.97 7.55 14.04
N ILE A 91 -10.55 7.97 15.23
CA ILE A 91 -11.39 8.68 16.19
C ILE A 91 -11.44 10.14 15.78
N VAL A 92 -12.64 10.69 15.63
CA VAL A 92 -12.84 12.08 15.19
C VAL A 92 -13.97 12.68 16.02
N ARG A 93 -13.80 13.94 16.43
CA ARG A 93 -14.82 14.68 17.17
C ARG A 93 -16.14 14.80 16.39
N PRO A 94 -17.29 14.88 17.07
CA PRO A 94 -18.56 15.23 16.45
C PRO A 94 -18.47 16.51 15.62
N ILE A 95 -19.20 16.61 14.50
CA ILE A 95 -19.10 17.78 13.59
C ILE A 95 -19.39 19.11 14.30
N LYS A 96 -20.31 19.12 15.28
CA LYS A 96 -20.63 20.30 16.10
C LYS A 96 -19.45 20.85 16.91
N GLU A 97 -18.44 20.02 17.17
CA GLU A 97 -17.23 20.36 17.94
C GLU A 97 -16.00 20.55 17.03
N GLN A 98 -16.18 20.50 15.71
CA GLN A 98 -15.11 20.74 14.74
C GLN A 98 -15.05 22.21 14.37
N ILE A 99 -13.85 22.76 14.12
CA ILE A 99 -13.70 24.13 13.62
C ILE A 99 -14.14 24.22 12.15
N GLU A 100 -14.43 25.44 11.69
CA GLU A 100 -15.09 25.70 10.40
C GLU A 100 -14.41 25.04 9.19
N ASN A 101 -13.08 25.00 9.17
CA ASN A 101 -12.27 24.45 8.08
C ASN A 101 -11.86 22.97 8.27
N GLU A 102 -12.36 22.27 9.30
CA GLU A 102 -12.15 20.82 9.42
C GLU A 102 -12.93 20.07 8.33
N SER A 103 -12.29 19.09 7.69
CA SER A 103 -12.80 18.47 6.46
C SER A 103 -14.22 17.93 6.58
N ARG A 104 -14.59 17.27 7.68
CA ARG A 104 -15.96 16.71 7.82
C ARG A 104 -17.01 17.79 8.04
N ARG A 105 -16.65 18.94 8.60
CA ARG A 105 -17.55 20.09 8.74
C ARG A 105 -17.73 20.81 7.40
N VAL A 106 -16.62 21.11 6.71
CA VAL A 106 -16.64 21.76 5.38
C VAL A 106 -17.46 20.94 4.38
N TRP A 107 -17.24 19.63 4.32
CA TRP A 107 -17.86 18.76 3.33
C TRP A 107 -19.18 18.13 3.81
N LYS A 108 -19.78 18.59 4.91
CA LYS A 108 -20.99 17.98 5.50
C LYS A 108 -22.15 17.90 4.51
N GLU A 109 -22.51 19.02 3.88
CA GLU A 109 -23.68 19.08 2.99
C GLU A 109 -23.44 18.33 1.67
N VAL A 110 -22.23 18.42 1.12
CA VAL A 110 -21.84 17.66 -0.09
C VAL A 110 -21.91 16.16 0.19
N THR A 111 -21.35 15.71 1.30
CA THR A 111 -21.37 14.28 1.65
C THR A 111 -22.76 13.78 2.03
N ALA A 112 -23.66 14.65 2.51
CA ALA A 112 -25.07 14.30 2.70
C ALA A 112 -25.78 14.09 1.35
N GLY A 113 -25.50 14.92 0.34
CA GLY A 113 -26.08 14.78 -1.01
C GLY A 113 -25.53 13.61 -1.85
N LEU A 114 -24.44 12.98 -1.42
CA LEU A 114 -23.85 11.80 -2.07
C LEU A 114 -24.34 10.46 -1.49
N ARG A 115 -25.14 10.49 -0.43
CA ARG A 115 -25.75 9.30 0.19
C ARG A 115 -27.10 9.00 -0.43
#